data_AF-A0A7Y9RS44-F1
#
_entry.id   AF-A0A7Y9RS44-F1
#
_cell.length_a   1.000
_cell.length_b   1.000
_cell.length_c   1.000
_cell.angle_alpha   90.00
_cell.angle_beta   90.00
_cell.angle_gamma   90.00
#
_symmetry.space_group_name_H-M   'P 1'
#
loop_
_entity.id
_entity.type
_entity.pdbx_description
1 polymer ?
#
loop_
_entity_poly.entity_id
_entity_poly.type
_entity_poly.pdbx_seq_one_letter_code
_entity_poly.pdbx_strand_id
1 'polypeptide(L)'
;MHRSPAARLRLAALAAAPCLALAACGGGGSAVDGSPTAAASPGGSSAPTGSASAGAAPGSTPGEPSGSPVAVADPEHAVPDPGPLRDPLLPADLLVYAQEPLSDEVVDRVEALPGVEAVERLSIGQVAVEDQVLDVAVVDPASYRRFTPVNSAQLTDIWTRVAGGELAILPGLGKRLQDEAGYLRLGNAEDAPQLHIGAYAPQVPQVDAVVNETWRDELGMPEGNALLVSTGMTAPQAVQGKVDRAVGGEASVQALDVVARFGLDPDVQQTAYLTGGSVAEAVGTFSYRVLGGGRIQPDAGWVAANIRTEVVPILGRVTCHRVMLPQFRAALAEIVSRGLADEIVPGQYAGCYYPRFIAGSTQLSLHSWGIAFDVNVPGNLRGTVGDIDRDVVAIFQKWGFAWGGDWSYTDPMHFELARLVEPR
;
A
#
# COMPACT_ATOMS: atom_id res chain seq x y z
N MET A 1 82.74 -17.73 7.21
CA MET A 1 81.36 -17.30 6.90
C MET A 1 80.44 -17.94 7.96
N HIS A 2 80.46 -17.51 9.23
CA HIS A 2 79.47 -16.62 9.90
C HIS A 2 78.01 -16.84 9.43
N ARG A 3 76.96 -17.03 10.23
CA ARG A 3 76.66 -17.36 11.64
C ARG A 3 75.09 -17.47 11.67
N SER A 4 74.51 -18.33 12.51
CA SER A 4 73.07 -18.40 12.86
C SER A 4 72.55 -17.09 13.52
N PRO A 5 71.34 -17.00 14.14
CA PRO A 5 69.94 -17.41 13.83
C PRO A 5 68.91 -16.27 14.13
N ALA A 6 67.61 -16.61 14.15
CA ALA A 6 66.55 -16.06 15.01
C ALA A 6 65.88 -14.71 14.63
N ALA A 7 64.62 -14.80 14.21
CA ALA A 7 63.66 -13.69 14.28
C ALA A 7 63.04 -13.64 15.68
N ARG A 8 63.32 -12.55 16.40
CA ARG A 8 62.78 -12.23 17.72
C ARG A 8 61.46 -11.46 17.59
N LEU A 9 60.50 -11.84 18.42
CA LEU A 9 59.38 -11.02 18.90
C LEU A 9 59.86 -9.62 19.33
N ARG A 10 59.09 -8.60 18.97
CA ARG A 10 58.95 -7.38 19.77
C ARG A 10 57.47 -7.03 19.95
N LEU A 11 57.12 -6.92 21.22
CA LEU A 11 55.87 -6.48 21.80
C LEU A 11 55.86 -4.94 21.96
N ALA A 12 54.69 -4.41 22.31
CA ALA A 12 54.37 -3.09 22.91
C ALA A 12 53.80 -2.04 21.92
N ALA A 13 52.72 -1.30 22.21
CA ALA A 13 51.93 -1.16 23.44
C ALA A 13 50.50 -0.64 23.15
N LEU A 14 49.68 -0.82 24.17
CA LEU A 14 48.30 -0.39 24.43
C LEU A 14 47.89 0.99 23.89
N ALA A 15 46.62 1.07 23.45
CA ALA A 15 45.71 2.11 23.91
C ALA A 15 44.36 1.45 24.25
N ALA A 16 43.87 1.74 25.45
CA ALA A 16 42.64 1.23 26.02
C ALA A 16 41.57 2.34 26.06
N ALA A 17 40.32 1.88 26.24
CA ALA A 17 39.12 2.60 26.71
C ALA A 17 38.11 3.06 25.63
N PRO A 18 36.82 3.25 26.00
CA PRO A 18 35.94 2.25 26.60
C PRO A 18 34.51 2.27 25.99
N CYS A 19 33.72 1.25 26.33
CA CYS A 19 32.28 1.17 26.13
C CYS A 19 31.52 2.32 26.84
N LEU A 20 30.55 2.91 26.13
CA LEU A 20 29.34 3.55 26.65
C LEU A 20 28.21 3.25 25.66
N ALA A 21 26.93 3.20 26.01
CA ALA A 21 26.17 2.80 27.20
C ALA A 21 24.72 2.86 26.70
N LEU A 22 23.99 1.75 26.81
CA LEU A 22 22.54 1.71 26.63
C LEU A 22 21.90 2.48 27.78
N ALA A 23 21.02 3.43 27.46
CA ALA A 23 20.11 4.04 28.43
C ALA A 23 18.67 3.68 28.06
N ALA A 24 18.17 2.65 28.74
CA ALA A 24 16.75 2.44 28.97
C ALA A 24 16.33 3.29 30.17
N CYS A 25 15.19 3.97 30.07
CA CYS A 25 14.50 4.54 31.23
C CYS A 25 13.02 4.23 31.11
N GLY A 26 12.54 3.33 31.97
CA GLY A 26 11.14 3.19 32.30
C GLY A 26 10.94 3.43 33.80
N GLY A 27 9.80 4.05 34.15
CA GLY A 27 9.02 3.71 35.34
C GLY A 27 9.30 4.45 36.66
N GLY A 28 8.29 5.18 37.11
CA GLY A 28 8.06 5.65 38.49
C GLY A 28 7.25 6.94 38.45
N GLY A 29 5.98 7.04 38.85
CA GLY A 29 5.26 6.34 39.90
C GLY A 29 5.12 7.26 41.11
N SER A 30 4.08 8.07 41.19
CA SER A 30 3.55 8.66 42.44
C SER A 30 2.11 9.13 42.26
N ALA A 31 1.27 8.63 43.15
CA ALA A 31 -0.14 8.93 43.32
C ALA A 31 -0.36 10.30 43.95
N VAL A 32 -1.46 10.98 43.59
CA VAL A 32 -2.13 11.96 44.47
C VAL A 32 -3.64 11.90 44.23
N ASP A 33 -4.38 11.69 45.33
CA ASP A 33 -5.82 11.82 45.50
C ASP A 33 -6.37 13.21 45.15
N GLY A 34 -7.67 13.29 44.83
CA GLY A 34 -8.41 14.54 45.01
C GLY A 34 -9.66 14.69 44.14
N SER A 35 -10.80 14.18 44.62
CA SER A 35 -12.11 14.75 44.25
C SER A 35 -12.19 16.23 44.62
N PRO A 36 -13.05 17.00 43.95
CA PRO A 36 -14.08 17.67 44.73
C PRO A 36 -15.48 17.59 44.11
N THR A 37 -16.42 17.39 45.03
CA THR A 37 -17.87 17.59 44.93
C THR A 37 -18.26 19.07 45.02
N ALA A 38 -19.54 19.33 44.67
CA ALA A 38 -20.39 20.53 44.87
C ALA A 38 -20.45 21.47 43.64
N ALA A 39 -21.61 21.94 43.18
CA ALA A 39 -22.82 22.28 43.93
C ALA A 39 -24.14 22.08 43.13
N ALA A 40 -25.18 21.71 43.87
CA ALA A 40 -26.60 21.78 43.49
C ALA A 40 -27.13 23.22 43.66
N SER A 41 -28.06 23.74 42.85
CA SER A 41 -29.54 23.69 42.98
C SER A 41 -30.11 25.09 42.59
N PRO A 42 -31.44 25.35 42.47
CA PRO A 42 -32.60 24.49 42.23
C PRO A 42 -33.68 25.09 41.26
N GLY A 43 -34.73 24.32 40.96
CA GLY A 43 -36.08 24.81 40.62
C GLY A 43 -36.62 24.23 39.29
N GLY A 44 -37.80 23.63 39.19
CA GLY A 44 -38.89 23.36 40.14
C GLY A 44 -39.96 22.50 39.44
N SER A 45 -40.73 21.77 40.27
CA SER A 45 -42.14 21.31 40.11
C SER A 45 -42.71 21.24 38.68
N SER A 46 -43.34 20.17 38.19
CA SER A 46 -44.45 19.44 38.79
C SER A 46 -44.96 18.40 37.79
N ALA A 47 -45.36 17.23 38.26
CA ALA A 47 -46.24 16.31 37.53
C ALA A 47 -47.70 16.64 37.86
N PRO A 48 -48.65 16.27 36.98
CA PRO A 48 -49.74 15.46 37.50
C PRO A 48 -50.15 14.29 36.58
N THR A 49 -50.69 13.28 37.24
CA THR A 49 -51.37 12.08 36.76
C THR A 49 -52.76 12.38 36.21
N GLY A 50 -53.23 11.62 35.21
CA GLY A 50 -54.64 11.60 34.77
C GLY A 50 -54.98 10.43 33.85
N SER A 51 -56.00 9.65 34.23
CA SER A 51 -56.49 8.36 33.70
C SER A 51 -56.96 8.27 32.23
N ALA A 52 -56.69 7.10 31.65
CA ALA A 52 -57.52 6.19 30.83
C ALA A 52 -58.67 6.71 29.94
N SER A 53 -58.66 6.31 28.66
CA SER A 53 -59.77 5.58 28.01
C SER A 53 -59.33 4.89 26.71
N ALA A 54 -59.95 3.76 26.43
CA ALA A 54 -59.65 2.80 25.36
C ALA A 54 -60.21 3.20 23.98
N GLY A 55 -59.53 2.76 22.93
CA GLY A 55 -60.02 2.70 21.55
C GLY A 55 -59.15 1.74 20.74
N ALA A 56 -59.68 0.57 20.42
CA ALA A 56 -59.00 -0.49 19.70
C ALA A 56 -59.18 -0.39 18.18
N ALA A 57 -58.11 -0.67 17.41
CA ALA A 57 -58.05 -1.42 16.13
C ALA A 57 -56.74 -1.12 15.37
N PRO A 58 -56.33 -1.93 14.37
CA PRO A 58 -56.06 -3.36 14.36
C PRO A 58 -54.55 -3.64 14.17
N GLY A 59 -54.15 -4.92 14.27
CA GLY A 59 -52.78 -5.39 14.35
C GLY A 59 -51.81 -4.84 13.29
N SER A 60 -50.67 -4.34 13.79
CA SER A 60 -49.49 -4.04 13.00
C SER A 60 -48.70 -5.32 12.77
N THR A 61 -48.58 -5.72 11.51
CA THR A 61 -47.55 -6.65 11.03
C THR A 61 -46.17 -6.18 11.53
N PRO A 62 -45.23 -7.07 11.92
CA PRO A 62 -43.88 -6.65 12.23
C PRO A 62 -43.27 -5.97 10.99
N GLY A 63 -43.02 -4.66 11.10
CA GLY A 63 -42.33 -3.91 10.06
C GLY A 63 -40.92 -4.44 9.88
N GLU A 64 -40.54 -4.67 8.63
CA GLU A 64 -39.15 -4.82 8.23
C GLU A 64 -38.32 -3.66 8.82
N PRO A 65 -37.08 -3.90 9.25
CA PRO A 65 -36.22 -2.82 9.69
C PRO A 65 -35.96 -1.89 8.50
N SER A 66 -36.62 -0.73 8.49
CA SER A 66 -36.26 0.40 7.63
C SER A 66 -34.88 0.92 8.05
N GLY A 67 -33.83 0.30 7.52
CA GLY A 67 -32.56 0.98 7.34
C GLY A 67 -32.76 1.98 6.22
N SER A 68 -32.61 3.27 6.50
CA SER A 68 -32.45 4.26 5.44
C SER A 68 -31.29 3.79 4.55
N PRO A 69 -31.44 3.75 3.22
CA PRO A 69 -30.34 3.34 2.35
C PRO A 69 -29.14 4.24 2.63
N VAL A 70 -27.97 3.64 2.83
CA VAL A 70 -26.72 4.38 2.94
C VAL A 70 -26.57 5.13 1.63
N ALA A 71 -26.55 6.47 1.68
CA ALA A 71 -26.26 7.26 0.50
C ALA A 71 -24.79 7.00 0.13
N VAL A 72 -24.58 6.43 -1.06
CA VAL A 72 -23.26 6.08 -1.60
C VAL A 72 -22.85 7.12 -2.63
N ALA A 73 -21.55 7.42 -2.68
CA ALA A 73 -21.01 8.47 -3.53
C ALA A 73 -20.95 8.07 -5.02
N ASP A 74 -20.76 6.79 -5.33
CA ASP A 74 -20.44 6.28 -6.68
C ASP A 74 -21.50 5.26 -7.19
N PRO A 75 -22.79 5.65 -7.30
CA PRO A 75 -23.88 4.70 -7.58
C PRO A 75 -23.81 4.05 -8.97
N GLU A 76 -23.08 4.62 -9.93
CA GLU A 76 -22.81 3.98 -11.23
C GLU A 76 -22.00 2.67 -11.11
N HIS A 77 -21.22 2.53 -10.05
CA HIS A 77 -20.41 1.34 -9.74
C HIS A 77 -21.10 0.41 -8.74
N ALA A 78 -22.41 0.57 -8.52
CA ALA A 78 -23.13 -0.23 -7.55
C ALA A 78 -23.41 -1.67 -8.05
N VAL A 79 -23.16 -2.63 -7.16
CA VAL A 79 -23.51 -4.05 -7.28
C VAL A 79 -24.55 -4.42 -6.21
N PRO A 80 -25.19 -5.60 -6.27
CA PRO A 80 -26.19 -5.99 -5.28
C PRO A 80 -25.69 -5.90 -3.83
N ASP A 81 -26.48 -5.31 -2.94
CA ASP A 81 -26.14 -5.20 -1.52
C ASP A 81 -26.01 -6.62 -0.90
N PRO A 82 -24.85 -6.96 -0.29
CA PRO A 82 -24.64 -8.27 0.30
C PRO A 82 -25.52 -8.55 1.54
N GLY A 83 -26.16 -7.52 2.10
CA GLY A 83 -26.99 -7.62 3.30
C GLY A 83 -26.22 -8.14 4.52
N PRO A 84 -26.91 -8.57 5.59
CA PRO A 84 -26.24 -9.09 6.79
C PRO A 84 -25.41 -10.35 6.50
N LEU A 85 -24.22 -10.43 7.10
CA LEU A 85 -23.39 -11.64 7.05
C LEU A 85 -24.09 -12.79 7.78
N ARG A 86 -24.32 -13.90 7.07
CA ARG A 86 -24.94 -15.13 7.61
C ARG A 86 -23.98 -16.31 7.66
N ASP A 87 -23.00 -16.34 6.77
CA ASP A 87 -22.05 -17.43 6.65
C ASP A 87 -20.88 -17.30 7.63
N PRO A 88 -20.24 -18.41 8.01
CA PRO A 88 -19.05 -18.38 8.86
C PRO A 88 -17.89 -17.63 8.21
N LEU A 89 -17.08 -17.01 9.07
CA LEU A 89 -15.79 -16.44 8.69
C LEU A 89 -14.81 -17.54 8.31
N LEU A 90 -13.89 -17.19 7.42
CA LEU A 90 -12.83 -18.05 6.91
C LEU A 90 -11.48 -17.41 7.23
N PRO A 91 -10.47 -18.19 7.65
CA PRO A 91 -9.10 -17.68 7.68
C PRO A 91 -8.60 -17.41 6.26
N ALA A 92 -7.94 -16.27 6.07
CA ALA A 92 -7.16 -16.01 4.87
C ALA A 92 -5.74 -16.54 5.10
N ASP A 93 -5.48 -17.77 4.67
CA ASP A 93 -4.23 -18.47 5.00
C ASP A 93 -3.17 -18.32 3.91
N LEU A 94 -3.57 -18.46 2.64
CA LEU A 94 -2.69 -18.32 1.49
C LEU A 94 -3.27 -17.32 0.48
N LEU A 95 -2.39 -16.54 -0.14
CA LEU A 95 -2.67 -15.76 -1.33
C LEU A 95 -1.95 -16.40 -2.52
N VAL A 96 -2.74 -16.80 -3.51
CA VAL A 96 -2.25 -17.15 -4.84
C VAL A 96 -2.38 -15.91 -5.72
N TYR A 97 -1.32 -15.55 -6.43
CA TYR A 97 -1.31 -14.38 -7.30
C TYR A 97 -0.55 -14.65 -8.60
N ALA A 98 -1.17 -14.31 -9.73
CA ALA A 98 -0.59 -14.34 -11.07
C ALA A 98 -0.74 -12.98 -11.75
N GLN A 99 0.10 -12.72 -12.76
CA GLN A 99 -0.06 -11.51 -13.60
C GLN A 99 -1.23 -11.63 -14.57
N GLU A 100 -1.54 -12.86 -14.98
CA GLU A 100 -2.62 -13.17 -15.91
C GLU A 100 -3.79 -13.82 -15.17
N PRO A 101 -5.02 -13.78 -15.73
CA PRO A 101 -6.16 -14.51 -15.20
C PRO A 101 -5.85 -15.98 -14.93
N LEU A 102 -6.23 -16.47 -13.73
CA LEU A 102 -6.15 -17.89 -13.42
C LEU A 102 -7.29 -18.61 -14.14
N SER A 103 -6.98 -19.70 -14.84
CA SER A 103 -8.01 -20.50 -15.51
C SER A 103 -8.91 -21.22 -14.51
N ASP A 104 -10.18 -21.45 -14.87
CA ASP A 104 -11.11 -22.19 -14.03
C ASP A 104 -10.58 -23.59 -13.66
N GLU A 105 -9.82 -24.23 -14.56
CA GLU A 105 -9.16 -25.51 -14.28
C GLU A 105 -8.13 -25.39 -13.14
N VAL A 106 -7.36 -24.30 -13.08
CA VAL A 106 -6.43 -24.05 -11.97
C VAL A 106 -7.21 -23.86 -10.67
N VAL A 107 -8.29 -23.09 -10.71
CA VAL A 107 -9.14 -22.83 -9.53
C VAL A 107 -9.76 -24.13 -9.01
N ASP A 108 -10.38 -24.92 -9.88
CA ASP A 108 -10.98 -26.23 -9.56
C ASP A 108 -9.94 -27.20 -8.96
N ARG A 109 -8.72 -27.20 -9.52
CA ARG A 109 -7.63 -28.04 -8.98
C ARG A 109 -7.25 -27.62 -7.57
N VAL A 110 -7.19 -26.32 -7.28
CA VAL A 110 -6.86 -25.80 -5.94
C VAL A 110 -7.98 -26.12 -4.95
N GLU A 111 -9.24 -25.89 -5.33
CA GLU A 111 -10.42 -26.22 -4.51
C GLU A 111 -10.49 -27.70 -4.13
N ALA A 112 -10.13 -28.59 -5.06
CA ALA A 112 -10.15 -30.03 -4.84
C ALA A 112 -9.00 -30.57 -3.96
N LEU A 113 -8.04 -29.72 -3.54
CA LEU A 113 -6.88 -30.19 -2.79
C LEU A 113 -7.24 -30.61 -1.35
N PRO A 114 -6.76 -31.79 -0.90
CA PRO A 114 -6.92 -32.19 0.50
C PRO A 114 -6.26 -31.18 1.45
N GLY A 115 -7.08 -30.55 2.30
CA GLY A 115 -6.69 -29.54 3.27
C GLY A 115 -7.11 -28.12 2.91
N VAL A 116 -7.70 -27.90 1.72
CA VAL A 116 -8.37 -26.64 1.36
C VAL A 116 -9.83 -26.72 1.83
N GLU A 117 -10.29 -25.70 2.54
CA GLU A 117 -11.68 -25.56 3.00
C GLU A 117 -12.51 -24.68 2.06
N ALA A 118 -11.93 -23.58 1.60
CA ALA A 118 -12.59 -22.63 0.73
C ALA A 118 -11.56 -21.88 -0.13
N VAL A 119 -12.01 -21.45 -1.31
CA VAL A 119 -11.27 -20.58 -2.22
C VAL A 119 -12.17 -19.41 -2.58
N GLU A 120 -11.59 -18.21 -2.55
CA GLU A 120 -12.22 -16.98 -3.01
C GLU A 120 -11.42 -16.46 -4.19
N ARG A 121 -12.09 -16.27 -5.34
CA ARG A 121 -11.48 -15.71 -6.52
C ARG A 121 -11.67 -14.20 -6.54
N LEU A 122 -10.56 -13.49 -6.71
CA LEU A 122 -10.55 -12.04 -6.74
C LEU A 122 -9.55 -11.55 -7.78
N SER A 123 -9.56 -10.24 -8.03
CA SER A 123 -8.48 -9.61 -8.79
C SER A 123 -7.65 -8.76 -7.85
N ILE A 124 -6.32 -8.83 -7.95
CA ILE A 124 -5.42 -7.93 -7.24
C ILE A 124 -4.62 -7.16 -8.28
N GLY A 125 -4.46 -5.85 -8.03
CA GLY A 125 -3.61 -4.94 -8.78
C GLY A 125 -2.73 -4.11 -7.85
N GLN A 126 -1.53 -3.78 -8.30
CA GLN A 126 -0.60 -2.91 -7.58
C GLN A 126 -0.67 -1.50 -8.14
N VAL A 127 -1.36 -0.60 -7.45
CA VAL A 127 -1.64 0.75 -7.93
C VAL A 127 -0.61 1.72 -7.34
N ALA A 128 0.10 2.46 -8.19
CA ALA A 128 0.98 3.54 -7.75
C ALA A 128 0.13 4.74 -7.29
N VAL A 129 0.31 5.16 -6.04
CA VAL A 129 -0.38 6.30 -5.44
C VAL A 129 0.62 7.10 -4.63
N GLU A 130 0.95 8.31 -5.05
CA GLU A 130 2.06 9.08 -4.48
C GLU A 130 3.36 8.23 -4.51
N ASP A 131 4.23 8.33 -3.50
CA ASP A 131 5.53 7.65 -3.45
C ASP A 131 5.47 6.13 -3.23
N GLN A 132 4.27 5.56 -3.13
CA GLN A 132 4.02 4.19 -2.69
C GLN A 132 3.15 3.39 -3.65
N VAL A 133 3.17 2.08 -3.45
CA VAL A 133 2.37 1.13 -4.22
C VAL A 133 1.38 0.46 -3.27
N LEU A 134 0.09 0.51 -3.64
CA LEU A 134 -1.01 -0.08 -2.88
C LEU A 134 -1.43 -1.40 -3.51
N ASP A 135 -1.58 -2.44 -2.69
CA ASP A 135 -2.22 -3.68 -3.11
C ASP A 135 -3.75 -3.50 -3.04
N VAL A 136 -4.38 -3.28 -4.19
CA VAL A 136 -5.84 -3.06 -4.31
C VAL A 136 -6.51 -4.34 -4.81
N ALA A 137 -7.53 -4.79 -4.08
CA ALA A 137 -8.33 -5.94 -4.45
C ALA A 137 -9.68 -5.52 -5.03
N VAL A 138 -10.04 -6.13 -6.16
CA VAL A 138 -11.37 -6.09 -6.76
C VAL A 138 -12.07 -7.40 -6.40
N VAL A 139 -13.19 -7.30 -5.68
CA VAL A 139 -13.81 -8.45 -4.99
C VAL A 139 -15.33 -8.48 -5.16
N ASP A 140 -15.93 -9.66 -4.98
CA ASP A 140 -17.35 -9.76 -4.64
C ASP A 140 -17.52 -9.40 -3.14
N PRO A 141 -18.28 -8.35 -2.78
CA PRO A 141 -18.37 -7.90 -1.39
C PRO A 141 -19.04 -8.91 -0.45
N ALA A 142 -19.88 -9.81 -0.96
CA ALA A 142 -20.65 -10.75 -0.15
C ALA A 142 -19.80 -11.93 0.35
N SER A 143 -18.90 -12.40 -0.51
CA SER A 143 -18.05 -13.57 -0.30
C SER A 143 -16.69 -13.20 0.29
N TYR A 144 -15.98 -12.22 -0.28
CA TYR A 144 -14.67 -11.76 0.21
C TYR A 144 -14.71 -11.31 1.67
N ARG A 145 -15.78 -10.64 2.12
CA ARG A 145 -15.90 -10.17 3.51
C ARG A 145 -15.69 -11.25 4.55
N ARG A 146 -15.97 -12.52 4.21
CA ARG A 146 -15.80 -13.67 5.09
C ARG A 146 -14.34 -13.93 5.46
N PHE A 147 -13.40 -13.49 4.63
CA PHE A 147 -11.95 -13.63 4.82
C PHE A 147 -11.34 -12.48 5.64
N THR A 148 -12.08 -11.40 5.85
CA THR A 148 -11.57 -10.21 6.55
C THR A 148 -11.59 -10.40 8.08
N PRO A 149 -10.81 -9.60 8.84
CA PRO A 149 -10.89 -9.59 10.29
C PRO A 149 -12.32 -9.38 10.80
N VAL A 150 -12.66 -9.98 11.95
CA VAL A 150 -14.02 -9.98 12.51
C VAL A 150 -14.64 -8.58 12.63
N ASN A 151 -13.83 -7.57 12.94
CA ASN A 151 -14.25 -6.18 13.09
C ASN A 151 -14.47 -5.43 11.77
N SER A 152 -14.17 -6.06 10.63
CA SER A 152 -14.57 -5.61 9.29
C SER A 152 -15.71 -6.48 8.76
N ALA A 153 -15.58 -7.80 8.87
CA ALA A 153 -16.51 -8.76 8.29
C ALA A 153 -17.97 -8.60 8.81
N GLN A 154 -18.13 -8.28 10.09
CA GLN A 154 -19.45 -8.18 10.73
C GLN A 154 -20.13 -6.82 10.54
N LEU A 155 -19.43 -5.81 10.03
CA LEU A 155 -19.98 -4.47 9.87
C LEU A 155 -20.63 -4.34 8.49
N THR A 156 -21.94 -4.59 8.42
CA THR A 156 -22.72 -4.51 7.17
C THR A 156 -22.50 -3.21 6.42
N ASP A 157 -22.45 -2.07 7.12
CA ASP A 157 -22.27 -0.74 6.51
C ASP A 157 -21.00 -0.65 5.65
N ILE A 158 -19.91 -1.34 6.02
CA ILE A 158 -18.68 -1.36 5.21
C ILE A 158 -18.97 -2.00 3.85
N TRP A 159 -19.62 -3.16 3.86
CA TRP A 159 -19.84 -3.96 2.66
C TRP A 159 -20.99 -3.44 1.81
N THR A 160 -21.99 -2.78 2.41
CA THR A 160 -23.00 -2.02 1.68
C THR A 160 -22.37 -0.85 0.93
N ARG A 161 -21.37 -0.17 1.51
CA ARG A 161 -20.64 0.92 0.85
C ARG A 161 -19.73 0.44 -0.28
N VAL A 162 -18.97 -0.64 -0.05
CA VAL A 162 -18.17 -1.27 -1.12
C VAL A 162 -19.07 -1.76 -2.26
N ALA A 163 -20.20 -2.41 -1.92
CA ALA A 163 -21.19 -2.80 -2.92
C ALA A 163 -21.78 -1.60 -3.64
N GLY A 164 -21.93 -0.45 -2.98
CA GLY A 164 -22.41 0.78 -3.60
C GLY A 164 -21.39 1.58 -4.39
N GLY A 165 -20.21 1.03 -4.66
CA GLY A 165 -19.18 1.66 -5.51
C GLY A 165 -18.02 2.30 -4.75
N GLU A 166 -18.08 2.41 -3.42
CA GLU A 166 -17.07 3.13 -2.65
C GLU A 166 -15.87 2.25 -2.27
N LEU A 167 -14.74 2.88 -1.91
CA LEU A 167 -13.52 2.20 -1.47
C LEU A 167 -13.56 1.84 0.03
N ALA A 168 -13.13 0.63 0.39
CA ALA A 168 -12.73 0.31 1.76
C ALA A 168 -11.21 0.19 1.87
N ILE A 169 -10.57 0.91 2.80
CA ILE A 169 -9.11 1.00 2.91
C ILE A 169 -8.61 0.87 4.34
N LEU A 170 -7.37 0.42 4.52
CA LEU A 170 -6.73 0.39 5.84
C LEU A 170 -6.77 1.77 6.53
N PRO A 171 -7.19 1.86 7.81
CA PRO A 171 -7.45 3.15 8.47
C PRO A 171 -6.27 4.13 8.47
N GLY A 172 -5.05 3.64 8.71
CA GLY A 172 -3.85 4.49 8.74
C GLY A 172 -3.36 4.94 7.36
N LEU A 173 -3.77 4.23 6.31
CA LEU A 173 -3.42 4.54 4.93
C LEU A 173 -4.41 5.56 4.35
N GLY A 174 -5.70 5.27 4.44
CA GLY A 174 -6.72 6.18 3.90
C GLY A 174 -6.68 7.56 4.55
N LYS A 175 -6.47 7.66 5.87
CA LYS A 175 -6.34 8.96 6.55
C LYS A 175 -5.15 9.81 6.06
N ARG A 176 -4.12 9.16 5.50
CA ARG A 176 -2.92 9.84 5.00
C ARG A 176 -3.10 10.27 3.55
N LEU A 177 -3.75 9.44 2.75
CA LEU A 177 -3.84 9.61 1.29
C LEU A 177 -5.13 10.28 0.81
N GLN A 178 -6.17 10.34 1.64
CA GLN A 178 -7.39 11.02 1.23
C GLN A 178 -7.13 12.50 0.95
N ASP A 179 -7.89 13.05 0.02
CA ASP A 179 -8.03 14.50 -0.11
C ASP A 179 -8.96 15.08 0.96
N GLU A 180 -9.15 16.40 0.93
CA GLU A 180 -10.01 17.12 1.87
C GLU A 180 -11.49 16.72 1.78
N ALA A 181 -11.91 16.15 0.65
CA ALA A 181 -13.27 15.70 0.40
C ALA A 181 -13.49 14.21 0.75
N GLY A 182 -12.44 13.49 1.18
CA GLY A 182 -12.52 12.08 1.53
C GLY A 182 -12.39 11.13 0.34
N TYR A 183 -11.86 11.59 -0.80
CA TYR A 183 -11.61 10.76 -1.97
C TYR A 183 -10.14 10.32 -2.04
N LEU A 184 -9.91 9.19 -2.70
CA LEU A 184 -8.59 8.69 -3.04
C LEU A 184 -8.48 8.51 -4.55
N ARG A 185 -7.44 9.08 -5.13
CA ARG A 185 -7.05 8.79 -6.51
C ARG A 185 -6.23 7.51 -6.56
N LEU A 186 -6.70 6.54 -7.34
CA LEU A 186 -6.03 5.25 -7.55
C LEU A 186 -5.17 5.31 -8.82
N GLY A 187 -4.05 6.02 -8.72
CA GLY A 187 -3.08 6.19 -9.79
C GLY A 187 -2.38 7.55 -9.71
N ASN A 188 -1.19 7.66 -10.31
CA ASN A 188 -0.43 8.92 -10.34
C ASN A 188 -0.75 9.80 -11.55
N ALA A 189 -1.49 9.28 -12.53
CA ALA A 189 -1.90 10.05 -13.70
C ALA A 189 -3.06 11.03 -13.39
N GLU A 190 -3.15 12.12 -14.15
CA GLU A 190 -4.22 13.12 -13.98
C GLU A 190 -5.63 12.57 -14.27
N ASP A 191 -5.72 11.53 -15.09
CA ASP A 191 -6.94 10.84 -15.49
C ASP A 191 -7.18 9.53 -14.72
N ALA A 192 -6.37 9.23 -13.70
CA ALA A 192 -6.58 8.05 -12.85
C ALA A 192 -7.92 8.13 -12.10
N PRO A 193 -8.62 6.99 -11.91
CA PRO A 193 -9.89 6.95 -11.20
C PRO A 193 -9.79 7.56 -9.79
N GLN A 194 -10.81 8.33 -9.40
CA GLN A 194 -10.92 8.93 -8.07
C GLN A 194 -12.18 8.38 -7.40
N LEU A 195 -12.00 7.72 -6.25
CA LEU A 195 -13.05 6.99 -5.55
C LEU A 195 -13.28 7.59 -4.18
N HIS A 196 -14.54 7.64 -3.74
CA HIS A 196 -14.83 8.04 -2.37
C HIS A 196 -14.42 6.93 -1.39
N ILE A 197 -13.79 7.31 -0.27
CA ILE A 197 -13.51 6.36 0.82
C ILE A 197 -14.77 6.15 1.65
N GLY A 198 -15.51 5.08 1.33
CA GLY A 198 -16.70 4.70 2.07
C GLY A 198 -16.39 4.13 3.46
N ALA A 199 -15.25 3.43 3.61
CA ALA A 199 -14.92 2.77 4.88
C ALA A 199 -13.43 2.71 5.20
N TYR A 200 -13.12 2.91 6.48
CA TYR A 200 -11.82 2.64 7.07
C TYR A 200 -11.85 1.29 7.78
N ALA A 201 -11.33 0.25 7.15
CA ALA A 201 -11.53 -1.13 7.57
C ALA A 201 -10.22 -1.92 7.55
N PRO A 202 -9.89 -2.69 8.61
CA PRO A 202 -8.88 -3.74 8.52
C PRO A 202 -9.17 -4.70 7.35
N GLN A 203 -8.14 -5.05 6.60
CA GLN A 203 -8.22 -5.93 5.44
C GLN A 203 -7.46 -7.24 5.67
N VAL A 204 -7.61 -8.17 4.73
CA VAL A 204 -6.74 -9.35 4.61
C VAL A 204 -5.28 -8.89 4.53
N PRO A 205 -4.31 -9.58 5.15
CA PRO A 205 -2.89 -9.24 4.97
C PRO A 205 -2.52 -9.17 3.48
N GLN A 206 -1.68 -8.22 3.08
CA GLN A 206 -1.32 -7.94 1.68
C GLN A 206 -2.46 -7.39 0.81
N VAL A 207 -3.56 -6.93 1.42
CA VAL A 207 -4.57 -6.10 0.76
C VAL A 207 -4.65 -4.77 1.52
N ASP A 208 -4.39 -3.67 0.84
CA ASP A 208 -4.44 -2.33 1.41
C ASP A 208 -5.82 -1.69 1.24
N ALA A 209 -6.46 -1.93 0.10
CA ALA A 209 -7.76 -1.39 -0.24
C ALA A 209 -8.60 -2.35 -1.07
N VAL A 210 -9.93 -2.19 -1.03
CA VAL A 210 -10.90 -3.07 -1.66
C VAL A 210 -11.98 -2.25 -2.35
N VAL A 211 -12.30 -2.64 -3.59
CA VAL A 211 -13.41 -2.14 -4.41
C VAL A 211 -14.24 -3.32 -4.92
N ASN A 212 -15.45 -3.06 -5.43
CA ASN A 212 -16.26 -4.11 -6.08
C ASN A 212 -15.84 -4.36 -7.53
N GLU A 213 -16.40 -5.40 -8.14
CA GLU A 213 -16.06 -5.89 -9.48
C GLU A 213 -16.22 -4.89 -10.64
N THR A 214 -17.05 -3.85 -10.49
CA THR A 214 -17.30 -2.88 -11.58
C THR A 214 -16.12 -1.94 -11.83
N TRP A 215 -15.21 -1.79 -10.87
CA TRP A 215 -14.01 -0.96 -11.00
C TRP A 215 -12.86 -1.62 -11.77
N ARG A 216 -12.98 -2.92 -12.08
CA ARG A 216 -11.89 -3.73 -12.63
C ARG A 216 -11.25 -3.12 -13.87
N ASP A 217 -12.08 -2.76 -14.84
CA ASP A 217 -11.62 -2.29 -16.16
C ASP A 217 -10.97 -0.90 -16.04
N GLU A 218 -11.54 -0.01 -15.24
CA GLU A 218 -11.01 1.34 -15.01
C GLU A 218 -9.68 1.35 -14.26
N LEU A 219 -9.48 0.37 -13.37
CA LEU A 219 -8.21 0.15 -12.67
C LEU A 219 -7.20 -0.66 -13.51
N GLY A 220 -7.59 -1.13 -14.69
CA GLY A 220 -6.75 -1.93 -15.58
C GLY A 220 -6.29 -3.25 -14.96
N MET A 221 -7.15 -3.88 -14.15
CA MET A 221 -6.84 -5.14 -13.46
C MET A 221 -7.36 -6.35 -14.25
N PRO A 222 -6.57 -7.44 -14.37
CA PRO A 222 -7.04 -8.66 -15.02
C PRO A 222 -8.12 -9.36 -14.16
N GLU A 223 -9.09 -10.00 -14.81
CA GLU A 223 -10.14 -10.74 -14.11
C GLU A 223 -9.57 -11.99 -13.41
N GLY A 224 -9.72 -12.05 -12.09
CA GLY A 224 -9.55 -13.31 -11.36
C GLY A 224 -8.11 -13.83 -11.38
N ASN A 225 -7.12 -12.93 -11.32
CA ASN A 225 -5.69 -13.27 -11.28
C ASN A 225 -5.19 -13.64 -9.87
N ALA A 226 -6.07 -13.68 -8.87
CA ALA A 226 -5.71 -14.03 -7.51
C ALA A 226 -6.74 -14.94 -6.83
N LEU A 227 -6.27 -15.74 -5.87
CA LEU A 227 -7.11 -16.56 -4.99
C LEU A 227 -6.73 -16.33 -3.52
N LEU A 228 -7.72 -16.14 -2.66
CA LEU A 228 -7.56 -16.38 -1.23
C LEU A 228 -7.94 -17.82 -0.92
N VAL A 229 -7.09 -18.53 -0.20
CA VAL A 229 -7.31 -19.92 0.18
C VAL A 229 -7.42 -20.02 1.70
N SER A 230 -8.54 -20.57 2.16
CA SER A 230 -8.72 -21.02 3.54
C SER A 230 -8.32 -22.49 3.64
N THR A 231 -7.51 -22.81 4.64
CA THR A 231 -7.11 -24.18 4.97
C THR A 231 -7.84 -24.74 6.20
N GLY A 232 -8.69 -23.92 6.81
CA GLY A 232 -9.53 -24.27 7.95
C GLY A 232 -8.73 -24.77 9.14
N MET A 233 -8.90 -26.05 9.47
CA MET A 233 -8.17 -26.70 10.57
C MET A 233 -6.80 -27.25 10.16
N THR A 234 -6.47 -27.22 8.86
CA THR A 234 -5.18 -27.70 8.34
C THR A 234 -4.14 -26.59 8.47
N ALA A 235 -2.90 -26.94 8.83
CA ALA A 235 -1.83 -25.95 8.85
C ALA A 235 -1.52 -25.45 7.42
N PRO A 236 -1.46 -24.12 7.17
CA PRO A 236 -1.22 -23.57 5.82
C PRO A 236 0.04 -24.12 5.15
N GLN A 237 1.11 -24.34 5.92
CA GLN A 237 2.39 -24.86 5.43
C GLN A 237 2.28 -26.29 4.86
N ALA A 238 1.31 -27.08 5.32
CA ALA A 238 1.05 -28.43 4.81
C ALA A 238 0.28 -28.42 3.46
N VAL A 239 -0.36 -27.29 3.14
CA VAL A 239 -1.18 -27.10 1.94
C VAL A 239 -0.43 -26.29 0.88
N GLN A 240 0.39 -25.32 1.29
CA GLN A 240 1.10 -24.38 0.41
C GLN A 240 1.83 -25.08 -0.76
N GLY A 241 2.65 -26.09 -0.47
CA GLY A 241 3.38 -26.82 -1.52
C GLY A 241 2.48 -27.63 -2.46
N LYS A 242 1.26 -27.98 -2.06
CA LYS A 242 0.28 -28.61 -2.95
C LYS A 242 -0.36 -27.58 -3.87
N VAL A 243 -0.71 -26.41 -3.34
CA VAL A 243 -1.24 -25.28 -4.10
C VAL A 243 -0.22 -24.82 -5.13
N ASP A 244 1.05 -24.65 -4.73
CA ASP A 244 2.16 -24.29 -5.62
C ASP A 244 2.28 -25.25 -6.83
N ARG A 245 2.16 -26.56 -6.58
CA ARG A 245 2.14 -27.56 -7.67
C ARG A 245 0.88 -27.50 -8.53
N ALA A 246 -0.27 -27.14 -7.96
CA ALA A 246 -1.53 -27.06 -8.69
C ALA A 246 -1.60 -25.85 -9.63
N VAL A 247 -0.95 -24.74 -9.25
CA VAL A 247 -0.86 -23.51 -10.06
C VAL A 247 0.30 -23.52 -11.05
N GLY A 248 1.23 -24.48 -10.95
CA GLY A 248 2.13 -24.84 -12.06
C GLY A 248 3.16 -23.77 -12.46
N GLY A 249 3.66 -22.96 -11.52
CA GLY A 249 4.61 -21.88 -11.81
C GLY A 249 4.02 -20.68 -12.55
N GLU A 250 2.72 -20.72 -12.85
CA GLU A 250 1.95 -19.61 -13.45
C GLU A 250 1.63 -18.53 -12.40
N ALA A 251 1.62 -18.92 -11.12
CA ALA A 251 1.28 -18.05 -10.00
C ALA A 251 2.27 -18.21 -8.84
N SER A 252 2.45 -17.13 -8.09
CA SER A 252 3.12 -17.13 -6.79
C SER A 252 2.14 -17.57 -5.69
N VAL A 253 2.63 -18.34 -4.71
CA VAL A 253 1.84 -18.78 -3.55
C VAL A 253 2.49 -18.29 -2.26
N GLN A 254 1.81 -17.37 -1.58
CA GLN A 254 2.30 -16.71 -0.38
C GLN A 254 1.46 -17.12 0.83
N ALA A 255 2.10 -17.42 1.95
CA ALA A 255 1.39 -17.51 3.22
C ALA A 255 1.02 -16.10 3.70
N LEU A 256 -0.15 -15.95 4.32
CA LEU A 256 -0.62 -14.67 4.87
C LEU A 256 -0.38 -14.56 6.39
N ASP A 257 0.39 -15.50 6.95
CA ASP A 257 0.81 -15.44 8.33
C ASP A 257 1.78 -14.28 8.62
N VAL A 258 1.96 -13.99 9.90
CA VAL A 258 2.82 -12.89 10.36
C VAL A 258 4.27 -13.05 9.87
N VAL A 259 4.78 -14.27 9.71
CA VAL A 259 6.17 -14.52 9.32
C VAL A 259 6.38 -14.17 7.85
N ALA A 260 5.46 -14.61 6.99
CA ALA A 260 5.47 -14.30 5.58
C ALA A 260 5.22 -12.80 5.32
N ARG A 261 4.33 -12.17 6.09
CA ARG A 261 4.05 -10.72 6.00
C ARG A 261 5.28 -9.84 6.22
N PHE A 262 6.19 -10.25 7.10
CA PHE A 262 7.40 -9.48 7.39
C PHE A 262 8.60 -9.87 6.51
N GLY A 263 8.39 -10.70 5.47
CA GLY A 263 9.47 -11.15 4.58
C GLY A 263 10.59 -11.88 5.34
N LEU A 264 10.24 -12.52 6.46
CA LEU A 264 11.18 -13.26 7.30
C LEU A 264 11.49 -14.64 6.71
N ASP A 265 10.76 -15.05 5.67
CA ASP A 265 11.09 -16.18 4.83
C ASP A 265 11.91 -15.71 3.61
N PRO A 266 13.24 -15.98 3.58
CA PRO A 266 14.12 -15.54 2.51
C PRO A 266 13.92 -16.32 1.19
N ASP A 267 13.16 -17.42 1.22
CA ASP A 267 12.92 -18.28 0.05
C ASP A 267 11.66 -17.85 -0.73
N VAL A 268 10.81 -16.99 -0.17
CA VAL A 268 9.61 -16.48 -0.84
C VAL A 268 9.99 -15.36 -1.81
N GLN A 269 9.76 -15.60 -3.10
CA GLN A 269 9.82 -14.54 -4.12
C GLN A 269 8.47 -13.85 -4.20
N GLN A 270 8.50 -12.52 -4.12
CA GLN A 270 7.34 -11.66 -4.30
C GLN A 270 7.37 -11.04 -5.70
N THR A 271 6.23 -10.58 -6.19
CA THR A 271 6.13 -9.92 -7.51
C THR A 271 5.76 -8.46 -7.31
N ALA A 272 6.50 -7.59 -7.97
CA ALA A 272 6.29 -6.15 -8.02
C ALA A 272 5.90 -5.77 -9.45
N TYR A 273 4.69 -5.27 -9.63
CA TYR A 273 4.14 -4.79 -10.88
C TYR A 273 3.37 -3.51 -10.61
N LEU A 274 3.06 -2.74 -11.64
CA LEU A 274 2.15 -1.63 -11.52
C LEU A 274 0.94 -1.90 -12.41
N THR A 275 -0.24 -1.46 -12.00
CA THR A 275 -1.46 -1.45 -12.81
C THR A 275 -1.92 -0.02 -13.06
N GLY A 276 -2.62 0.17 -14.18
CA GLY A 276 -3.19 1.47 -14.55
C GLY A 276 -2.21 2.41 -15.26
N GLY A 277 -2.68 2.98 -16.37
CA GLY A 277 -1.97 4.03 -17.11
C GLY A 277 -0.74 3.57 -17.91
N SER A 278 -0.21 4.49 -18.72
CA SER A 278 0.90 4.22 -19.65
C SER A 278 2.24 3.89 -18.98
N VAL A 279 2.47 4.36 -17.75
CA VAL A 279 3.72 4.10 -17.02
C VAL A 279 3.78 2.64 -16.58
N ALA A 280 2.68 2.10 -16.03
CA ALA A 280 2.59 0.73 -15.56
C ALA A 280 2.97 -0.29 -16.65
N GLU A 281 2.43 -0.12 -17.85
CA GLU A 281 2.72 -0.98 -19.01
C GLU A 281 4.22 -0.92 -19.41
N ALA A 282 4.83 0.26 -19.33
CA ALA A 282 6.19 0.47 -19.83
C ALA A 282 7.31 0.10 -18.86
N VAL A 283 7.06 0.13 -17.55
CA VAL A 283 8.06 -0.22 -16.52
C VAL A 283 8.21 -1.74 -16.35
N GLY A 284 7.14 -2.47 -16.63
CA GLY A 284 7.08 -3.91 -16.51
C GLY A 284 7.16 -4.43 -15.08
N THR A 285 7.13 -5.76 -14.98
CA THR A 285 7.05 -6.50 -13.71
C THR A 285 8.39 -7.12 -13.35
N PHE A 286 8.71 -7.19 -12.05
CA PHE A 286 9.85 -7.95 -11.55
C PHE A 286 9.50 -8.78 -10.31
N SER A 287 10.09 -9.96 -10.21
CA SER A 287 10.14 -10.68 -8.93
C SER A 287 11.23 -10.11 -8.04
N TYR A 288 11.06 -10.18 -6.73
CA TYR A 288 12.04 -9.71 -5.76
C TYR A 288 12.09 -10.57 -4.50
N ARG A 289 13.19 -10.44 -3.76
CA ARG A 289 13.34 -10.97 -2.39
C ARG A 289 13.51 -9.84 -1.40
N VAL A 290 13.00 -10.03 -0.19
CA VAL A 290 13.23 -9.07 0.90
C VAL A 290 14.63 -9.25 1.47
N LEU A 291 15.32 -8.13 1.68
CA LEU A 291 16.61 -8.05 2.34
C LEU A 291 16.47 -7.40 3.72
N GLY A 292 17.50 -7.55 4.55
CA GLY A 292 17.57 -6.84 5.83
C GLY A 292 17.59 -5.31 5.66
N GLY A 293 16.90 -4.62 6.58
CA GLY A 293 16.87 -3.15 6.66
C GLY A 293 15.88 -2.48 5.70
N GLY A 294 14.81 -3.17 5.30
CA GLY A 294 13.76 -2.63 4.43
C GLY A 294 14.13 -2.54 2.96
N ARG A 295 15.26 -3.15 2.55
CA ARG A 295 15.69 -3.22 1.15
C ARG A 295 15.09 -4.44 0.48
N ILE A 296 15.00 -4.42 -0.84
CA ILE A 296 14.65 -5.58 -1.63
C ILE A 296 15.74 -5.86 -2.67
N GLN A 297 15.76 -7.09 -3.18
CA GLN A 297 16.58 -7.51 -4.30
C GLN A 297 15.67 -7.87 -5.47
N PRO A 298 15.45 -6.95 -6.43
CA PRO A 298 14.78 -7.25 -7.69
C PRO A 298 15.55 -8.29 -8.51
N ASP A 299 14.84 -8.99 -9.40
CA ASP A 299 15.42 -9.92 -10.36
C ASP A 299 16.54 -9.25 -11.18
N ALA A 300 17.70 -9.93 -11.25
CA ALA A 300 18.87 -9.38 -11.90
C ALA A 300 18.69 -9.22 -13.42
N GLY A 301 17.87 -10.08 -14.05
CA GLY A 301 17.53 -9.98 -15.46
C GLY A 301 16.71 -8.74 -15.75
N TRP A 302 15.67 -8.48 -14.96
CA TRP A 302 14.88 -7.26 -15.06
C TRP A 302 15.72 -6.00 -14.83
N VAL A 303 16.58 -5.99 -13.80
CA VAL A 303 17.49 -4.84 -13.55
C VAL A 303 18.41 -4.60 -14.74
N ALA A 304 19.03 -5.66 -15.27
CA ALA A 304 19.90 -5.56 -16.45
C ALA A 304 19.13 -5.12 -17.71
N ALA A 305 17.84 -5.45 -17.83
CA ALA A 305 17.00 -5.05 -18.96
C ALA A 305 16.51 -3.59 -18.85
N ASN A 306 16.27 -3.09 -17.64
CA ASN A 306 15.48 -1.87 -17.44
C ASN A 306 16.20 -0.73 -16.73
N ILE A 307 17.19 -1.00 -15.89
CA ILE A 307 17.92 0.05 -15.16
C ILE A 307 19.19 0.44 -15.92
N ARG A 308 19.41 1.74 -16.09
CA ARG A 308 20.52 2.29 -16.88
C ARG A 308 21.21 3.43 -16.14
N THR A 309 22.53 3.51 -16.31
CA THR A 309 23.29 4.69 -15.88
C THR A 309 23.63 5.55 -17.08
N GLU A 310 23.14 6.79 -17.08
CA GLU A 310 23.35 7.75 -18.16
C GLU A 310 23.84 9.09 -17.62
N VAL A 311 24.42 9.92 -18.48
CA VAL A 311 24.75 11.31 -18.14
C VAL A 311 23.59 12.20 -18.56
N VAL A 312 23.15 13.06 -17.63
CA VAL A 312 22.09 14.05 -17.81
C VAL A 312 22.60 15.45 -17.43
N PRO A 313 21.97 16.53 -17.94
CA PRO A 313 22.33 17.89 -17.54
C PRO A 313 22.21 18.10 -16.02
N ILE A 314 23.02 19.00 -15.48
CA ILE A 314 23.07 19.39 -14.05
C ILE A 314 23.55 18.27 -13.11
N LEU A 315 22.88 17.13 -13.08
CA LEU A 315 23.11 16.05 -12.11
C LEU A 315 24.25 15.10 -12.48
N GLY A 316 24.74 15.14 -13.72
CA GLY A 316 25.81 14.25 -14.17
C GLY A 316 25.32 12.81 -14.33
N ARG A 317 25.98 11.85 -13.68
CA ARG A 317 25.63 10.42 -13.82
C ARG A 317 24.45 10.06 -12.93
N VAL A 318 23.37 9.56 -13.53
CA VAL A 318 22.17 9.10 -12.82
C VAL A 318 21.88 7.64 -13.18
N THR A 319 21.37 6.86 -12.24
CA THR A 319 20.98 5.45 -12.46
C THR A 319 19.49 5.29 -12.25
N CYS A 320 18.74 5.15 -13.33
CA CYS A 320 17.29 5.27 -13.38
C CYS A 320 16.69 4.25 -14.36
N HIS A 321 15.36 4.13 -14.39
CA HIS A 321 14.67 3.29 -15.37
C HIS A 321 14.83 3.84 -16.79
N ARG A 322 15.06 2.96 -17.77
CA ARG A 322 15.27 3.30 -19.18
C ARG A 322 14.13 4.13 -19.79
N VAL A 323 12.90 3.94 -19.32
CA VAL A 323 11.73 4.66 -19.83
C VAL A 323 11.63 6.09 -19.29
N MET A 324 12.17 6.35 -18.10
CA MET A 324 12.16 7.68 -17.49
C MET A 324 13.27 8.58 -18.04
N LEU A 325 14.42 7.99 -18.36
CA LEU A 325 15.64 8.71 -18.74
C LEU A 325 15.48 9.73 -19.89
N PRO A 326 14.74 9.45 -20.98
CA PRO A 326 14.52 10.42 -22.04
C PRO A 326 13.82 11.71 -21.56
N GLN A 327 12.71 11.57 -20.82
CA GLN A 327 11.95 12.70 -20.27
C GLN A 327 12.75 13.41 -19.18
N PHE A 328 13.46 12.68 -18.32
CA PHE A 328 14.27 13.28 -17.26
C PHE A 328 15.41 14.15 -17.84
N ARG A 329 16.08 13.66 -18.89
CA ARG A 329 17.08 14.44 -19.63
C ARG A 329 16.46 15.69 -20.27
N ALA A 330 15.30 15.56 -20.89
CA ALA A 330 14.63 16.68 -21.56
C ALA A 330 14.19 17.77 -20.57
N ALA A 331 13.66 17.38 -19.40
CA ALA A 331 13.32 18.30 -18.32
C ALA A 331 14.55 19.08 -17.82
N LEU A 332 15.65 18.37 -17.52
CA LEU A 332 16.89 18.99 -17.08
C LEU A 332 17.50 19.91 -18.16
N ALA A 333 17.39 19.56 -19.43
CA ALA A 333 17.82 20.42 -20.54
C ALA A 333 16.96 21.69 -20.65
N GLU A 334 15.65 21.58 -20.46
CA GLU A 334 14.75 22.73 -20.45
C GLU A 334 15.06 23.66 -19.26
N ILE A 335 15.31 23.12 -18.06
CA ILE A 335 15.75 23.88 -16.87
C ILE A 335 17.03 24.69 -17.19
N VAL A 336 18.02 24.07 -17.82
CA VAL A 336 19.23 24.78 -18.28
C VAL A 336 18.88 25.90 -19.27
N SER A 337 18.03 25.62 -20.26
CA SER A 337 17.65 26.62 -21.29
C SER A 337 16.90 27.82 -20.72
N ARG A 338 16.20 27.61 -19.59
CA ARG A 338 15.43 28.63 -18.87
C ARG A 338 16.30 29.44 -17.90
N GLY A 339 17.58 29.10 -17.75
CA GLY A 339 18.49 29.78 -16.82
C GLY A 339 18.29 29.37 -15.35
N LEU A 340 17.65 28.24 -15.09
CA LEU A 340 17.29 27.75 -13.75
C LEU A 340 18.26 26.64 -13.25
N ALA A 341 19.42 26.49 -13.88
CA ALA A 341 20.35 25.40 -13.55
C ALA A 341 20.86 25.47 -12.10
N ASP A 342 21.02 26.68 -11.55
CA ASP A 342 21.51 26.90 -10.19
C ASP A 342 20.45 26.58 -9.12
N GLU A 343 19.18 26.41 -9.51
CA GLU A 343 18.09 26.00 -8.61
C GLU A 343 18.14 24.51 -8.27
N ILE A 344 18.93 23.71 -8.99
CA ILE A 344 19.15 22.29 -8.67
C ILE A 344 20.59 22.12 -8.20
N VAL A 345 20.76 21.63 -6.98
CA VAL A 345 22.07 21.41 -6.35
C VAL A 345 22.51 19.95 -6.57
N PRO A 346 23.49 19.67 -7.45
CA PRO A 346 23.83 18.29 -7.81
C PRO A 346 24.29 17.42 -6.62
N GLY A 347 24.94 18.04 -5.63
CA GLY A 347 25.39 17.35 -4.41
C GLY A 347 24.27 16.97 -3.44
N GLN A 348 23.03 17.41 -3.70
CA GLN A 348 21.84 17.15 -2.88
C GLN A 348 20.84 16.22 -3.58
N TYR A 349 21.25 15.59 -4.68
CA TYR A 349 20.48 14.56 -5.37
C TYR A 349 20.61 13.20 -4.66
N ALA A 350 19.49 12.52 -4.39
CA ALA A 350 19.49 11.24 -3.67
C ALA A 350 19.17 10.00 -4.55
N GLY A 351 19.28 10.14 -5.88
CA GLY A 351 19.23 9.00 -6.80
C GLY A 351 17.84 8.68 -7.32
N CYS A 352 17.78 7.85 -8.38
CA CYS A 352 16.51 7.30 -8.87
C CYS A 352 16.25 5.87 -8.36
N TYR A 353 17.24 4.98 -8.54
CA TYR A 353 17.08 3.55 -8.28
C TYR A 353 17.65 3.15 -6.92
N TYR A 354 16.75 2.94 -5.95
CA TYR A 354 17.08 2.43 -4.62
C TYR A 354 15.98 1.46 -4.14
N PRO A 355 16.09 0.16 -4.46
CA PRO A 355 15.05 -0.82 -4.18
C PRO A 355 14.80 -1.04 -2.68
N ARG A 356 13.62 -0.61 -2.24
CA ARG A 356 13.22 -0.63 -0.82
C ARG A 356 11.71 -0.54 -0.64
N PHE A 357 11.29 -0.93 0.55
CA PHE A 357 10.05 -0.47 1.15
C PHE A 357 10.18 0.97 1.65
N ILE A 358 9.05 1.64 1.80
CA ILE A 358 8.98 2.90 2.52
C ILE A 358 9.27 2.65 4.00
N ALA A 359 9.96 3.60 4.64
CA ALA A 359 10.39 3.45 6.02
C ALA A 359 9.19 3.23 6.94
N GLY A 360 9.20 2.12 7.70
CA GLY A 360 8.12 1.77 8.62
C GLY A 360 6.87 1.17 7.97
N SER A 361 6.93 0.81 6.68
CA SER A 361 5.83 0.14 5.97
C SER A 361 6.31 -1.14 5.26
N THR A 362 5.34 -1.85 4.66
CA THR A 362 5.56 -2.97 3.73
C THR A 362 5.26 -2.57 2.28
N GLN A 363 5.07 -1.27 2.02
CA GLN A 363 4.75 -0.75 0.69
C GLN A 363 6.04 -0.44 -0.05
N LEU A 364 6.14 -0.91 -1.30
CA LEU A 364 7.29 -0.62 -2.14
C LEU A 364 7.31 0.86 -2.50
N SER A 365 8.50 1.46 -2.44
CA SER A 365 8.72 2.79 -2.97
C SER A 365 8.90 2.73 -4.48
N LEU A 366 8.43 3.76 -5.21
CA LEU A 366 8.66 3.89 -6.65
C LEU A 366 10.16 4.00 -7.04
N HIS A 367 11.04 4.34 -6.09
CA HIS A 367 12.49 4.19 -6.26
C HIS A 367 12.92 2.74 -6.57
N SER A 368 12.10 1.74 -6.22
CA SER A 368 12.35 0.34 -6.53
C SER A 368 12.22 -0.01 -8.01
N TRP A 369 11.44 0.78 -8.75
CA TRP A 369 11.39 0.69 -10.21
C TRP A 369 12.39 1.65 -10.87
N GLY A 370 13.02 2.55 -10.11
CA GLY A 370 13.91 3.58 -10.66
C GLY A 370 13.17 4.66 -11.45
N ILE A 371 11.89 4.87 -11.15
CA ILE A 371 11.00 5.86 -11.78
C ILE A 371 10.66 7.05 -10.87
N ALA A 372 11.25 7.10 -9.68
CA ALA A 372 11.24 8.25 -8.79
C ALA A 372 12.63 8.86 -8.70
N PHE A 373 12.74 10.10 -8.24
CA PHE A 373 14.01 10.75 -7.93
C PHE A 373 13.84 11.88 -6.90
N ASP A 374 14.88 12.07 -6.09
CA ASP A 374 14.91 13.14 -5.09
C ASP A 374 15.96 14.20 -5.42
N VAL A 375 15.60 15.48 -5.34
CA VAL A 375 16.52 16.63 -5.54
C VAL A 375 16.45 17.61 -4.36
N ASN A 376 17.55 18.33 -4.13
CA ASN A 376 17.66 19.37 -3.11
C ASN A 376 17.21 18.93 -1.70
N VAL A 377 17.51 17.69 -1.32
CA VAL A 377 16.97 17.02 -0.12
C VAL A 377 17.07 17.86 1.18
N PRO A 378 18.22 18.49 1.54
CA PRO A 378 18.35 19.22 2.80
C PRO A 378 17.31 20.32 3.05
N GLY A 379 16.79 20.99 2.01
CA GLY A 379 15.76 22.03 2.11
C GLY A 379 14.34 21.55 1.80
N ASN A 380 14.17 20.26 1.47
CA ASN A 380 12.92 19.73 0.92
C ASN A 380 12.48 18.44 1.62
N LEU A 381 12.76 18.34 2.92
CA LEU A 381 12.42 17.16 3.71
C LEU A 381 10.89 16.95 3.74
N ARG A 382 10.48 15.68 3.79
CA ARG A 382 9.07 15.29 3.91
C ARG A 382 8.38 15.95 5.11
N GLY A 383 7.14 16.39 4.90
CA GLY A 383 6.33 17.12 5.86
C GLY A 383 6.65 18.61 5.99
N THR A 384 7.51 19.16 5.11
CA THR A 384 7.79 20.60 5.01
C THR A 384 7.17 21.18 3.74
N VAL A 385 7.05 22.50 3.63
CA VAL A 385 6.57 23.14 2.39
C VAL A 385 7.56 23.05 1.22
N GLY A 386 8.83 22.77 1.53
CA GLY A 386 9.94 22.72 0.59
C GLY A 386 10.34 24.09 0.01
N ASP A 387 11.61 24.19 -0.34
CA ASP A 387 12.23 25.38 -0.94
C ASP A 387 12.51 25.19 -2.44
N ILE A 388 12.02 24.13 -3.06
CA ILE A 388 12.23 23.89 -4.49
C ILE A 388 11.54 24.98 -5.35
N ASP A 389 12.28 25.48 -6.35
CA ASP A 389 11.80 26.48 -7.28
C ASP A 389 10.58 25.95 -8.07
N ARG A 390 9.53 26.79 -8.17
CA ARG A 390 8.25 26.36 -8.74
C ARG A 390 8.24 26.33 -10.27
N ASP A 391 9.14 27.07 -10.92
CA ASP A 391 9.34 26.91 -12.36
C ASP A 391 10.06 25.60 -12.66
N VAL A 392 10.99 25.17 -11.81
CA VAL A 392 11.60 23.82 -11.90
C VAL A 392 10.54 22.73 -11.74
N VAL A 393 9.67 22.83 -10.74
CA VAL A 393 8.54 21.90 -10.53
C VAL A 393 7.65 21.85 -11.78
N ALA A 394 7.23 23.01 -12.30
CA ALA A 394 6.36 23.09 -13.47
C ALA A 394 7.00 22.47 -14.72
N ILE A 395 8.32 22.59 -14.89
CA ILE A 395 9.05 21.93 -16.00
C ILE A 395 9.01 20.41 -15.82
N PHE A 396 9.28 19.88 -14.64
CA PHE A 396 9.15 18.44 -14.40
C PHE A 396 7.72 17.93 -14.65
N GLN A 397 6.70 18.64 -14.16
CA GLN A 397 5.29 18.29 -14.41
C GLN A 397 4.92 18.31 -15.90
N LYS A 398 5.40 19.31 -16.64
CA LYS A 398 5.28 19.37 -18.11
C LYS A 398 5.89 18.14 -18.78
N TRP A 399 7.00 17.64 -18.25
CA TRP A 399 7.70 16.44 -18.71
C TRP A 399 7.18 15.14 -18.10
N GLY A 400 6.00 15.15 -17.47
CA GLY A 400 5.28 13.95 -17.06
C GLY A 400 5.61 13.42 -15.68
N PHE A 401 6.23 14.24 -14.83
CA PHE A 401 6.51 13.89 -13.44
C PHE A 401 5.43 14.45 -12.49
N ALA A 402 4.95 13.63 -11.56
CA ALA A 402 4.25 14.13 -10.39
C ALA A 402 5.28 14.66 -9.37
N TRP A 403 4.86 15.64 -8.56
CA TRP A 403 5.71 16.25 -7.54
C TRP A 403 5.14 15.98 -6.16
N GLY A 404 5.97 15.47 -5.25
CA GLY A 404 5.54 15.12 -3.89
C GLY A 404 5.09 16.31 -3.05
N GLY A 405 5.44 17.53 -3.47
CA GLY A 405 4.98 18.75 -2.80
C GLY A 405 3.48 18.99 -2.85
N ASP A 406 2.76 18.38 -3.81
CA ASP A 406 1.32 18.54 -4.00
C ASP A 406 0.47 17.60 -3.12
N TRP A 407 1.11 16.65 -2.41
CA TRP A 407 0.42 15.65 -1.60
C TRP A 407 -0.04 16.18 -0.24
N SER A 408 -1.11 15.57 0.30
CA SER A 408 -1.63 15.87 1.64
C SER A 408 -0.57 15.75 2.73
N TYR A 409 0.27 14.72 2.65
CA TYR A 409 1.50 14.60 3.43
C TYR A 409 2.72 14.82 2.54
N THR A 410 2.93 16.09 2.22
CA THR A 410 3.92 16.63 1.29
C THR A 410 5.33 16.00 1.41
N ASP A 411 5.96 15.73 0.27
CA ASP A 411 7.34 15.27 0.11
C ASP A 411 8.07 16.11 -0.97
N PRO A 412 8.48 17.36 -0.65
CA PRO A 412 8.89 18.32 -1.67
C PRO A 412 10.18 17.97 -2.44
N MET A 413 11.00 17.06 -1.91
CA MET A 413 12.22 16.60 -2.58
C MET A 413 11.91 15.62 -3.71
N HIS A 414 10.75 14.96 -3.64
CA HIS A 414 10.42 13.77 -4.41
C HIS A 414 9.68 14.12 -5.70
N PHE A 415 10.09 13.46 -6.78
CA PHE A 415 9.38 13.43 -8.05
C PHE A 415 9.27 12.00 -8.55
N GLU A 416 8.22 11.73 -9.32
CA GLU A 416 8.00 10.40 -9.89
C GLU A 416 7.33 10.45 -11.24
N LEU A 417 7.64 9.47 -12.10
CA LEU A 417 7.08 9.38 -13.43
C LEU A 417 5.59 9.01 -13.33
N ALA A 418 4.73 9.96 -13.67
CA ALA A 418 3.27 9.80 -13.65
C ALA A 418 2.70 9.51 -15.04
N ARG A 419 3.33 10.04 -16.10
CA ARG A 419 2.92 9.81 -17.49
C ARG A 419 4.10 9.74 -18.44
N LEU A 420 3.96 8.93 -19.48
CA LEU A 420 4.89 8.95 -20.60
C LEU A 420 4.58 10.12 -21.53
N VAL A 421 5.63 10.84 -21.91
CA VAL A 421 5.59 12.00 -22.80
C VAL A 421 6.67 11.81 -23.84
N GLU A 422 6.32 11.87 -25.12
CA GLU A 422 7.31 11.82 -26.20
C GLU A 422 8.21 13.06 -26.14
N PRO A 423 9.54 12.90 -25.95
CA PRO A 423 10.48 14.00 -26.11
C PRO A 423 10.57 14.35 -27.60
N ARG A 424 10.04 15.53 -27.96
CA ARG A 424 10.11 16.08 -29.32
C ARG A 424 11.45 16.73 -29.59
#